data_AF-A0A101XRH0-F1
#
_entry.id   AF-A0A101XRH0-F1
#
_cell.length_a   1.000
_cell.length_b   1.000
_cell.length_c   1.000
_cell.angle_alpha   90.00
_cell.angle_beta   90.00
_cell.angle_gamma   90.00
#
_symmetry.space_group_name_H-M   'P 1'
#
loop_
_entity.id
_entity.type
_entity.pdbx_description
1 polymer ?
#
loop_
_entity_poly.entity_id
_entity_poly.type
_entity_poly.pdbx_seq_one_letter_code
_entity_poly.pdbx_strand_id
1 'polypeptide(L)'
;MLATELAIINFREVRRRSIIVWRSVPSDFLKWKPDDSALTIGEVIRHAWSTQKYYYESIKLGQSAPVTHDEFDDIPVTSIEEEISLSVPYFEDFLNYVRQLPNNELESRMIDRSDVGYIRPLGDFLCRIAYHESIHTGQLLQYLRSAGLDRPDIWD
;
A
#
# COMPACT_ATOMS: atom_id res chain seq x y z
N MET A 1 17.71 11.59 13.83
CA MET A 1 16.52 10.95 13.25
C MET A 1 16.51 9.51 13.72
N LEU A 2 15.44 9.08 14.36
CA LEU A 2 15.22 7.68 14.76
C LEU A 2 14.91 6.84 13.50
N ALA A 3 15.18 5.53 13.54
CA ALA A 3 14.90 4.66 12.40
C ALA A 3 13.40 4.61 12.06
N THR A 4 12.54 4.65 13.08
CA THR A 4 11.08 4.76 12.92
C THR A 4 10.65 6.07 12.26
N GLU A 5 11.32 7.19 12.54
CA GLU A 5 11.05 8.48 11.88
C GLU A 5 11.41 8.41 10.39
N LEU A 6 12.55 7.81 10.04
CA LEU A 6 12.93 7.61 8.63
C LEU A 6 11.94 6.70 7.90
N ALA A 7 11.48 5.62 8.54
CA ALA A 7 10.46 4.74 7.98
C ALA A 7 9.15 5.51 7.69
N ILE A 8 8.71 6.37 8.62
CA ILE A 8 7.52 7.21 8.44
C ILE A 8 7.70 8.19 7.27
N ILE A 9 8.87 8.82 7.14
CA ILE A 9 9.18 9.69 6.00
C ILE A 9 9.07 8.89 4.70
N ASN A 10 9.66 7.70 4.64
CA ASN A 10 9.60 6.83 3.47
C ASN A 10 8.16 6.44 3.11
N PHE A 11 7.34 6.04 4.09
CA PHE A 11 5.92 5.73 3.85
C PHE A 11 5.16 6.91 3.27
N ARG A 12 5.32 8.11 3.85
CA ARG A 12 4.66 9.33 3.34
C ARG A 12 5.11 9.64 1.92
N GLU A 13 6.40 9.44 1.64
CA GLU A 13 6.99 9.74 0.34
C GLU A 13 6.50 8.81 -0.76
N VAL A 14 6.37 7.51 -0.46
CA VAL A 14 5.75 6.53 -1.35
C VAL A 14 4.27 6.85 -1.55
N ARG A 15 3.50 7.07 -0.47
CA ARG A 15 2.06 7.38 -0.56
C ARG A 15 1.80 8.64 -1.39
N ARG A 16 2.65 9.66 -1.25
CA ARG A 16 2.57 10.90 -2.04
C ARG A 16 2.66 10.61 -3.54
N ARG A 17 3.61 9.77 -3.96
CA ARG A 17 3.78 9.33 -5.37
C ARG A 17 2.61 8.49 -5.85
N SER A 18 2.14 7.56 -5.03
CA SER A 18 0.94 6.79 -5.33
C SER A 18 -0.25 7.71 -5.62
N ILE A 19 -0.52 8.69 -4.74
CA ILE A 19 -1.63 9.63 -4.92
C ILE A 19 -1.49 10.47 -6.18
N ILE A 20 -0.28 10.91 -6.56
CA ILE A 20 -0.04 11.60 -7.84
C ILE A 20 -0.48 10.72 -9.02
N VAL A 21 -0.10 9.44 -9.01
CA VAL A 21 -0.52 8.48 -10.05
C VAL A 21 -2.03 8.25 -10.00
N TRP A 22 -2.61 8.03 -8.83
CA TRP A 22 -4.05 7.78 -8.67
C TRP A 22 -4.88 8.94 -9.24
N ARG A 23 -4.50 10.18 -8.92
CA ARG A 23 -5.20 11.39 -9.41
C ARG A 23 -5.05 11.64 -10.90
N SER A 24 -4.08 11.02 -11.57
CA SER A 24 -3.93 11.11 -13.03
C SER A 24 -4.89 10.17 -13.78
N VAL A 25 -5.53 9.22 -13.10
CA VAL A 25 -6.45 8.25 -13.71
C VAL A 25 -7.78 8.94 -14.05
N PRO A 26 -8.23 8.94 -15.31
CA PRO A 26 -9.58 9.39 -15.65
C PRO A 26 -10.64 8.46 -15.05
N SER A 27 -11.75 9.01 -14.56
CA SER A 27 -12.82 8.24 -13.90
C SER A 27 -13.32 7.06 -14.73
N ASP A 28 -13.43 7.24 -16.05
CA ASP A 28 -13.97 6.23 -16.97
C ASP A 28 -13.01 5.05 -17.19
N PHE A 29 -11.77 5.14 -16.71
CA PHE A 29 -10.76 4.10 -16.78
C PHE A 29 -10.63 3.27 -15.49
N LEU A 30 -11.40 3.56 -14.43
CA LEU A 30 -11.33 2.79 -13.19
C LEU A 30 -11.57 1.29 -13.37
N LYS A 31 -12.39 0.90 -14.36
CA LYS A 31 -12.69 -0.50 -14.71
C LYS A 31 -11.74 -1.08 -15.76
N TRP A 32 -10.79 -0.30 -16.27
CA TRP A 32 -9.84 -0.77 -17.28
C TRP A 32 -8.81 -1.71 -16.64
N LYS A 33 -8.45 -2.77 -17.37
CA LYS A 33 -7.38 -3.72 -17.03
C LYS A 33 -6.63 -4.14 -18.30
N PRO A 34 -5.34 -4.49 -18.20
CA PRO A 34 -4.53 -4.86 -19.37
C PRO A 34 -4.94 -6.19 -20.01
N ASP A 35 -5.48 -7.11 -19.21
CA ASP A 35 -5.95 -8.42 -19.64
C ASP A 35 -6.99 -8.97 -18.65
N ASP A 36 -7.61 -10.10 -18.97
CA ASP A 36 -8.71 -10.66 -18.19
C ASP A 36 -8.30 -11.17 -16.81
N SER A 37 -7.04 -11.55 -16.62
CA SER A 37 -6.50 -12.08 -15.37
C SER A 37 -5.99 -11.00 -14.40
N ALA A 38 -5.85 -9.77 -14.89
CA ALA A 38 -5.37 -8.64 -14.11
C ALA A 38 -6.48 -7.96 -13.30
N LEU A 39 -6.09 -7.34 -12.19
CA LEU A 39 -6.92 -6.36 -11.50
C LEU A 39 -7.12 -5.13 -12.39
N THR A 40 -8.29 -4.51 -12.28
CA THR A 40 -8.60 -3.18 -12.83
C THR A 40 -7.79 -2.08 -12.14
N ILE A 41 -7.68 -0.91 -12.77
CA ILE A 41 -7.02 0.25 -12.16
C ILE A 41 -7.59 0.56 -10.77
N GLY A 42 -8.92 0.59 -10.65
CA GLY A 42 -9.59 0.84 -9.37
C GLY A 42 -9.24 -0.21 -8.33
N GLU A 43 -9.27 -1.50 -8.71
CA GLU A 43 -8.91 -2.61 -7.80
C GLU A 43 -7.43 -2.54 -7.38
N VAL A 44 -6.50 -2.15 -8.26
CA VAL A 44 -5.09 -1.96 -7.88
C VAL A 44 -4.93 -0.82 -6.87
N ILE A 45 -5.67 0.29 -7.04
CA ILE A 45 -5.67 1.41 -6.08
C ILE A 45 -6.20 0.93 -4.72
N ARG A 46 -7.37 0.30 -4.70
CA ARG A 46 -7.98 -0.28 -3.49
C ARG A 46 -7.02 -1.24 -2.80
N HIS A 47 -6.45 -2.18 -3.57
CA HIS A 47 -5.49 -3.17 -3.10
C HIS A 47 -4.24 -2.53 -2.47
N ALA A 48 -3.70 -1.48 -3.08
CA ALA A 48 -2.48 -0.82 -2.59
C ALA A 48 -2.66 -0.31 -1.16
N TRP A 49 -3.78 0.36 -0.85
CA TRP A 49 -4.02 0.89 0.50
C TRP A 49 -4.65 -0.13 1.45
N SER A 50 -5.51 -1.05 0.98
CA SER A 50 -6.11 -2.06 1.85
C SER A 50 -5.09 -3.11 2.31
N THR A 51 -4.11 -3.47 1.48
CA THR A 51 -3.03 -4.40 1.86
C THR A 51 -2.15 -3.81 2.97
N GLN A 52 -2.03 -2.48 3.06
CA GLN A 52 -1.36 -1.85 4.20
C GLN A 52 -2.11 -2.10 5.52
N LYS A 53 -3.46 -2.16 5.52
CA LYS A 53 -4.25 -2.59 6.69
C LYS A 53 -3.87 -4.01 7.10
N TYR A 54 -3.85 -4.93 6.14
CA TYR A 54 -3.43 -6.33 6.36
C TYR A 54 -2.03 -6.41 6.99
N TYR A 55 -1.06 -5.65 6.46
CA TYR A 55 0.29 -5.64 7.01
C TYR A 55 0.36 -5.01 8.41
N TYR A 56 -0.43 -3.98 8.68
CA TYR A 56 -0.52 -3.38 10.00
C TYR A 56 -1.07 -4.37 11.03
N GLU A 57 -2.14 -5.10 10.72
CA GLU A 57 -2.64 -6.19 11.58
C GLU A 57 -1.59 -7.28 11.76
N SER A 58 -0.87 -7.65 10.69
CA SER A 58 0.18 -8.66 10.75
C SER A 58 1.31 -8.24 11.70
N ILE A 59 1.68 -6.96 11.68
CA ILE A 59 2.65 -6.41 12.64
C ILE A 59 2.12 -6.55 14.06
N LYS A 60 0.88 -6.13 14.35
CA LYS A 60 0.30 -6.22 15.69
C LYS A 60 0.28 -7.66 16.22
N LEU A 61 -0.04 -8.63 15.37
CA LEU A 61 -0.09 -10.05 15.71
C LEU A 61 1.29 -10.72 15.75
N GLY A 62 2.31 -10.13 15.13
CA GLY A 62 3.63 -10.75 14.98
C GLY A 62 3.67 -11.90 13.97
N GLN A 63 2.61 -12.08 13.20
CA GLN A 63 2.46 -13.14 12.20
C GLN A 63 1.50 -12.69 11.09
N SER A 64 1.31 -13.51 10.04
CA SER A 64 0.28 -13.24 9.02
C SER A 64 -1.08 -12.99 9.67
N ALA A 65 -1.69 -11.84 9.37
CA ALA A 65 -3.07 -11.58 9.73
C ALA A 65 -3.98 -12.61 9.03
N PRO A 66 -5.11 -13.00 9.65
CA PRO A 66 -6.10 -13.85 8.98
C PRO A 66 -6.55 -13.20 7.67
N VAL A 67 -6.59 -13.98 6.59
CA VAL A 67 -7.20 -13.54 5.33
C VAL A 67 -8.71 -13.57 5.52
N THR A 68 -9.26 -12.47 6.00
CA THR A 68 -10.69 -12.23 6.08
C THR A 68 -11.12 -11.35 4.92
N HIS A 69 -12.35 -11.56 4.45
CA HIS A 69 -13.01 -10.64 3.54
C HIS A 69 -13.00 -9.23 4.14
N ASP A 70 -12.35 -8.29 3.47
CA ASP A 70 -12.36 -6.89 3.87
C ASP A 70 -13.75 -6.30 3.60
N GLU A 71 -14.19 -5.37 4.42
CA GLU A 71 -15.48 -4.69 4.24
C GLU A 71 -15.61 -3.97 2.89
N PHE A 72 -14.46 -3.72 2.25
CA PHE A 72 -14.36 -3.07 0.96
C PHE A 72 -14.28 -4.04 -0.23
N ASP A 73 -14.12 -5.34 -0.04
CA ASP A 73 -13.82 -6.28 -1.13
C ASP A 73 -14.97 -6.37 -2.17
N ASP A 74 -16.23 -6.26 -1.72
CA ASP A 74 -17.40 -6.30 -2.61
C ASP A 74 -17.86 -4.91 -3.08
N ILE A 75 -17.19 -3.84 -2.65
CA ILE A 75 -17.60 -2.46 -2.96
C ILE A 75 -16.86 -1.99 -4.21
N PRO A 76 -17.57 -1.73 -5.33
CA PRO A 76 -16.94 -1.25 -6.56
C PRO A 76 -16.22 0.07 -6.35
N VAL A 77 -15.02 0.19 -6.92
CA VAL A 77 -14.28 1.45 -6.94
C VAL A 77 -14.88 2.36 -8.00
N THR A 78 -15.49 3.47 -7.58
CA THR A 78 -16.17 4.42 -8.48
C THR A 78 -15.56 5.83 -8.47
N SER A 79 -14.71 6.15 -7.49
CA SER A 79 -14.13 7.48 -7.31
C SER A 79 -12.73 7.42 -6.73
N ILE A 80 -11.76 8.07 -7.40
CA ILE A 80 -10.38 8.19 -6.91
C ILE A 80 -10.30 8.94 -5.58
N GLU A 81 -11.02 10.07 -5.45
CA GLU A 81 -10.96 10.87 -4.23
C GLU A 81 -11.66 10.17 -3.05
N GLU A 82 -12.64 9.31 -3.32
CA GLU A 82 -13.23 8.45 -2.28
C GLU A 82 -12.21 7.42 -1.78
N GLU A 83 -11.49 6.74 -2.68
CA GLU A 83 -10.40 5.83 -2.30
C GLU A 83 -9.33 6.52 -1.47
N ILE A 84 -8.90 7.71 -1.90
CA ILE A 84 -7.93 8.52 -1.15
C ILE A 84 -8.50 8.82 0.24
N SER A 85 -9.73 9.31 0.33
CA SER A 85 -10.37 9.68 1.60
C SER A 85 -10.53 8.49 2.54
N LEU A 86 -10.92 7.31 2.03
CA LEU A 86 -11.01 6.07 2.78
C LEU A 86 -9.64 5.64 3.31
N SER A 87 -8.57 5.79 2.51
CA SER A 87 -7.22 5.36 2.89
C SER A 87 -6.57 6.18 4.01
N VAL A 88 -6.92 7.48 4.14
CA VAL A 88 -6.29 8.42 5.07
C VAL A 88 -6.32 7.96 6.53
N PRO A 89 -7.49 7.64 7.14
CA PRO A 89 -7.53 7.27 8.55
C PRO A 89 -6.69 6.01 8.85
N TYR A 90 -6.73 4.99 7.99
CA TYR A 90 -5.94 3.76 8.18
C TYR A 90 -4.44 4.02 8.02
N PHE A 91 -4.05 4.91 7.11
CA PHE A 91 -2.65 5.28 6.94
C PHE A 91 -2.12 6.05 8.14
N GLU A 92 -2.86 7.06 8.62
CA GLU A 92 -2.42 7.84 9.78
C GLU A 92 -2.38 6.99 11.07
N ASP A 93 -3.33 6.06 11.27
CA ASP A 93 -3.27 5.13 12.41
C ASP A 93 -2.03 4.22 12.34
N PHE A 94 -1.73 3.67 11.16
CA PHE A 94 -0.51 2.89 10.94
C PHE A 94 0.76 3.70 11.23
N LEU A 95 0.87 4.93 10.73
CA LEU A 95 2.04 5.78 11.00
C LEU A 95 2.16 6.16 12.48
N ASN A 96 1.04 6.37 13.17
CA ASN A 96 1.02 6.61 14.60
C ASN A 96 1.52 5.40 15.39
N TYR A 97 1.13 4.18 14.99
CA TYR A 97 1.66 2.96 15.56
C TYR A 97 3.17 2.82 15.31
N VAL A 98 3.63 3.01 14.07
CA VAL A 98 5.06 2.92 13.73
C VAL A 98 5.90 3.90 14.55
N ARG A 99 5.38 5.11 14.82
CA ARG A 99 6.06 6.12 15.64
C ARG A 99 6.30 5.66 17.08
N GLN A 100 5.42 4.81 17.61
CA GLN A 100 5.49 4.33 18.99
C GLN A 100 6.39 3.09 19.14
N LEU A 101 6.85 2.49 18.03
CA LEU A 101 7.71 1.30 18.08
C LEU A 101 9.08 1.62 18.71
N PRO A 102 9.54 0.82 19.68
CA PRO A 102 10.91 0.91 20.17
C PRO A 102 11.91 0.55 19.05
N ASN A 103 12.99 1.33 18.91
CA ASN A 103 13.98 1.08 17.83
C ASN A 103 14.63 -0.32 17.93
N ASN A 104 14.84 -0.83 19.15
CA ASN A 104 15.40 -2.17 19.33
C ASN A 104 14.50 -3.28 18.78
N GLU A 105 13.17 -3.07 18.77
CA GLU A 105 12.24 -4.05 18.19
C GLU A 105 12.37 -4.16 16.68
N LEU A 106 12.88 -3.14 15.98
CA LEU A 106 13.07 -3.20 14.53
C LEU A 106 14.00 -4.36 14.12
N GLU A 107 14.97 -4.69 14.97
CA GLU A 107 15.90 -5.79 14.76
C GLU A 107 15.48 -7.06 15.50
N SER A 108 14.98 -6.92 16.74
CA SER A 108 14.75 -8.08 17.62
C SER A 108 13.37 -8.74 17.45
N ARG A 109 12.35 -7.97 17.02
CA ARG A 109 10.99 -8.51 16.86
C ARG A 109 10.87 -9.14 15.48
N MET A 110 10.52 -10.41 15.45
CA MET A 110 10.30 -11.16 14.21
C MET A 110 8.81 -11.14 13.84
N ILE A 111 8.53 -11.01 12.55
CA ILE A 111 7.22 -11.22 11.96
C ILE A 111 7.23 -12.59 11.27
N ASP A 112 6.46 -13.53 11.82
CA ASP A 112 6.38 -14.89 11.32
C ASP A 112 5.33 -15.00 10.21
N ARG A 113 5.81 -15.14 8.97
CA ARG A 113 4.98 -15.40 7.80
C ARG A 113 5.39 -16.69 7.12
N SER A 114 5.68 -17.71 7.93
CA SER A 114 6.08 -19.03 7.44
C SER A 114 5.01 -19.67 6.55
N ASP A 115 3.75 -19.29 6.73
CA ASP A 115 2.63 -19.64 5.85
C ASP A 115 2.83 -19.18 4.39
N VAL A 116 3.58 -18.09 4.18
CA VAL A 116 4.00 -17.61 2.85
C VAL A 116 5.53 -17.66 2.67
N GLY A 117 6.21 -18.46 3.49
CA GLY A 117 7.61 -18.88 3.28
C GLY A 117 8.70 -17.97 3.84
N TYR A 118 8.43 -17.09 4.81
CA TYR A 118 9.50 -16.32 5.45
C TYR A 118 9.22 -15.88 6.88
N ILE A 119 10.30 -15.64 7.63
CA ILE A 119 10.28 -14.94 8.92
C ILE A 119 11.29 -13.80 8.81
N ARG A 120 10.90 -12.57 9.16
CA ARG A 120 11.75 -11.38 8.97
C ARG A 120 11.71 -10.45 10.19
N PRO A 121 12.80 -9.70 10.48
CA PRO A 121 12.76 -8.63 11.47
C PRO A 121 11.72 -7.57 11.11
N LEU A 122 11.14 -6.91 12.12
CA LEU A 122 10.12 -5.88 11.94
C LEU A 122 10.60 -4.73 11.03
N GLY A 123 11.84 -4.29 11.15
CA GLY A 123 12.42 -3.23 10.31
C GLY A 123 12.44 -3.61 8.82
N ASP A 124 12.82 -4.85 8.49
CA ASP A 124 12.75 -5.39 7.13
C ASP A 124 11.30 -5.45 6.64
N PHE A 125 10.39 -5.87 7.51
CA PHE A 125 8.96 -5.92 7.20
C PHE A 125 8.37 -4.53 6.91
N LEU A 126 8.73 -3.49 7.66
CA LEU A 126 8.32 -2.12 7.39
C LEU A 126 8.82 -1.63 6.02
N CYS A 127 10.08 -1.94 5.67
CA CYS A 127 10.62 -1.60 4.34
C CYS A 127 9.84 -2.30 3.22
N ARG A 128 9.46 -3.57 3.43
CA ARG A 128 8.64 -4.33 2.49
C ARG A 128 7.28 -3.68 2.23
N ILE A 129 6.63 -3.13 3.25
CA ILE A 129 5.31 -2.46 3.11
C ILE A 129 5.44 -1.26 2.17
N ALA A 130 6.46 -0.41 2.35
CA ALA A 130 6.69 0.75 1.49
C ALA A 130 7.05 0.32 0.05
N TYR A 131 7.88 -0.71 -0.08
CA TYR A 131 8.27 -1.24 -1.39
C TYR A 131 7.07 -1.84 -2.14
N HIS A 132 6.19 -2.55 -1.45
CA HIS A 132 4.96 -3.11 -2.04
C HIS A 132 4.09 -2.04 -2.70
N GLU A 133 3.84 -0.93 -2.00
CA GLU A 133 3.07 0.16 -2.57
C GLU A 133 3.79 0.79 -3.78
N SER A 134 5.11 0.96 -3.71
CA SER A 134 5.92 1.45 -4.84
C SER A 134 5.82 0.56 -6.09
N ILE A 135 5.75 -0.76 -5.90
CA ILE A 135 5.51 -1.72 -6.99
C ILE A 135 4.16 -1.46 -7.66
N HIS A 136 3.09 -1.24 -6.88
CA HIS A 136 1.77 -0.94 -7.44
C HIS A 136 1.69 0.44 -8.07
N THR A 137 2.45 1.43 -7.58
CA THR A 137 2.63 2.71 -8.29
C THR A 137 3.23 2.48 -9.68
N GLY A 138 4.28 1.66 -9.78
CA GLY A 138 4.90 1.28 -11.05
C GLY A 138 3.96 0.49 -11.97
N GLN A 139 3.19 -0.44 -11.41
CA GLN A 139 2.15 -1.19 -12.12
C GLN A 139 1.10 -0.25 -12.72
N LEU A 140 0.61 0.73 -11.96
CA LEU A 140 -0.37 1.71 -12.46
C LEU A 140 0.23 2.59 -13.56
N LEU A 141 1.48 3.05 -13.44
CA LEU A 141 2.15 3.78 -14.52
C LEU A 141 2.26 2.95 -15.82
N GLN A 142 2.47 1.64 -15.68
CA GLN A 142 2.45 0.72 -16.82
C GLN A 142 1.04 0.55 -17.38
N TYR A 143 0.01 0.47 -16.53
CA TYR A 143 -1.39 0.41 -16.96
C TYR A 143 -1.77 1.65 -17.76
N LEU A 144 -1.45 2.85 -17.26
CA LEU A 144 -1.66 4.11 -17.98
C LEU A 144 -0.99 4.08 -19.36
N ARG A 145 0.26 3.63 -19.45
CA ARG A 145 0.96 3.47 -20.73
C ARG A 145 0.22 2.52 -21.67
N SER A 146 -0.17 1.34 -21.18
CA SER A 146 -0.86 0.33 -21.99
C SER A 146 -2.25 0.79 -22.45
N ALA A 147 -2.92 1.62 -21.65
CA ALA A 147 -4.20 2.24 -21.97
C ALA A 147 -4.09 3.44 -22.93
N GLY A 148 -2.87 3.85 -23.30
CA GLY A 148 -2.63 5.04 -24.14
C GLY A 148 -2.87 6.37 -23.42
N LEU A 149 -2.84 6.36 -22.08
CA LEU A 149 -3.02 7.55 -21.25
C LEU A 149 -1.69 8.23 -20.94
N ASP A 150 -1.78 9.54 -20.67
CA ASP A 150 -0.66 10.31 -20.15
C ASP A 150 -0.25 9.79 -18.77
N ARG A 151 1.04 9.89 -18.47
CA ARG A 151 1.60 9.51 -17.18
C ARG A 151 2.07 10.77 -16.46
N PRO A 152 1.72 10.95 -15.18
CA PRO A 152 2.19 12.08 -14.42
C PRO A 152 3.70 11.95 -14.18
N ASP A 153 4.36 13.10 -13.99
CA ASP A 153 5.67 13.10 -13.34
C ASP A 153 5.48 12.85 -11.85
N ILE A 154 6.20 11.86 -11.31
CA ILE A 154 6.09 11.43 -9.91
C ILE A 154 7.24 11.98 -9.06
N TRP A 155 8.16 12.75 -9.65
CA TRP A 155 9.36 13.25 -8.98
C TRP A 155 9.28 14.71 -8.50
N ASP A 156 8.10 15.33 -8.60
CA ASP A 156 7.79 16.76 -8.36
C ASP A 156 8.28 17.70 -9.48
#